data_AF-A0A1Y4FNQ8-F1
#
_entry.id   AF-A0A1Y4FNQ8-F1
#
_cell.length_a   1.000
_cell.length_b   1.000
_cell.length_c   1.000
_cell.angle_alpha   90.00
_cell.angle_beta   90.00
_cell.angle_gamma   90.00
#
_symmetry.space_group_name_H-M   'P 1'
#
loop_
_entity.id
_entity.type
_entity.pdbx_description
1 polymer ?
#
loop_
_entity_poly.entity_id
_entity_poly.type
_entity_poly.pdbx_seq_one_letter_code
_entity_poly.pdbx_strand_id
1 'polypeptide(L)'
;MKKIYKYRIEVTDDQNIEMPVGAKILTVQTQNGVPCIWAMVDPNAEKERVHIRVHGTGHTIQDSDRLEYIGTFQMYGGSLVFHTFKVC
;
A
#
# COMPACT_ATOMS: atom_id res chain seq x y z
N MET A 1 -4.29 2.05 -22.85
CA MET A 1 -4.72 0.73 -22.31
C MET A 1 -4.20 0.62 -20.88
N LYS A 2 -5.05 0.23 -19.92
CA LYS A 2 -4.64 0.09 -18.51
C LYS A 2 -3.75 -1.15 -18.31
N LYS A 3 -2.82 -1.10 -17.36
CA LYS A 3 -1.93 -2.21 -16.98
C LYS A 3 -1.98 -2.44 -15.47
N ILE A 4 -1.58 -3.63 -15.02
CA ILE A 4 -1.37 -3.91 -13.60
C ILE A 4 0.10 -3.72 -13.26
N TYR A 5 0.40 -2.72 -12.42
CA TYR A 5 1.74 -2.46 -11.92
C TYR A 5 1.85 -2.90 -10.46
N LYS A 6 3.10 -3.19 -10.05
CA LYS A 6 3.46 -3.64 -8.70
C LYS A 6 4.41 -2.63 -8.08
N TYR A 7 4.14 -2.28 -6.82
CA TYR A 7 4.89 -1.31 -6.04
C TYR A 7 5.32 -1.97 -4.75
N ARG A 8 6.63 -2.10 -4.51
CA ARG A 8 7.14 -2.58 -3.22
C ARG A 8 6.92 -1.49 -2.18
N ILE A 9 6.60 -1.91 -0.97
CA ILE A 9 6.48 -1.03 0.19
C ILE A 9 7.31 -1.62 1.33
N GLU A 10 7.65 -0.78 2.30
CA GLU A 10 8.31 -1.17 3.54
C GLU A 10 7.30 -1.27 4.70
N VAL A 11 7.64 -1.98 5.77
CA VAL A 11 6.87 -1.94 7.01
C VAL A 11 7.31 -0.71 7.80
N THR A 12 6.65 0.42 7.55
CA THR A 12 6.92 1.72 8.19
C THR A 12 5.62 2.52 8.32
N ASP A 13 5.56 3.38 9.33
CA ASP A 13 4.38 4.20 9.60
C ASP A 13 4.10 5.23 8.50
N ASP A 14 5.13 5.71 7.78
CA ASP A 14 5.01 6.72 6.73
C ASP A 14 5.96 6.42 5.56
N GLN A 15 5.41 6.33 4.35
CA GLN A 15 6.19 6.21 3.13
C GLN A 15 5.43 6.73 1.90
N ASN A 16 6.16 7.09 0.85
CA ASN A 16 5.57 7.50 -0.41
C ASN A 16 5.92 6.51 -1.52
N ILE A 17 4.93 6.17 -2.33
CA ILE A 17 5.15 5.46 -3.60
C ILE A 17 4.73 6.34 -4.77
N GLU A 18 5.48 6.28 -5.86
CA GLU A 18 5.11 6.98 -7.10
C GLU A 18 4.19 6.11 -7.94
N MET A 19 2.97 6.58 -8.18
CA MET A 19 1.97 5.88 -8.97
C MET A 19 1.43 6.79 -10.08
N PRO A 20 1.05 6.26 -11.26
CA PRO A 20 0.36 7.08 -12.25
C PRO A 20 -0.94 7.64 -11.70
N VAL A 21 -1.24 8.90 -12.05
CA VAL A 21 -2.44 9.61 -11.59
C VAL A 21 -3.70 8.81 -11.91
N GLY A 22 -4.59 8.71 -10.91
CA GLY A 22 -5.83 7.95 -11.04
C GLY A 22 -5.62 6.44 -11.09
N ALA A 23 -4.49 5.94 -10.55
CA ALA A 23 -4.28 4.53 -10.31
C ALA A 23 -5.35 3.98 -9.35
N LYS A 24 -5.94 2.84 -9.71
CA LYS A 24 -6.85 2.10 -8.82
C LYS A 24 -6.05 1.05 -8.07
N ILE A 25 -5.81 1.27 -6.78
CA ILE A 25 -5.23 0.26 -5.89
C ILE A 25 -6.19 -0.93 -5.81
N LEU A 26 -5.65 -2.14 -5.95
CA LEU A 26 -6.44 -3.38 -5.96
C LEU A 26 -6.28 -4.16 -4.67
N THR A 27 -5.03 -4.31 -4.20
CA THR A 27 -4.71 -5.06 -2.99
C THR A 27 -3.26 -4.81 -2.56
N VAL A 28 -2.97 -5.18 -1.31
CA VAL A 28 -1.62 -5.39 -0.78
C VAL A 28 -1.45 -6.87 -0.45
N GLN A 29 -0.32 -7.47 -0.83
CA GLN A 29 0.05 -8.84 -0.48
C GLN A 29 1.56 -8.98 -0.33
N THR A 30 2.00 -10.01 0.39
CA THR A 30 3.43 -10.37 0.46
C THR A 30 3.80 -11.27 -0.70
N GLN A 31 4.84 -10.92 -1.45
CA GLN A 31 5.44 -11.78 -2.47
C GLN A 31 6.92 -11.99 -2.16
N ASN A 32 7.32 -13.25 -1.99
CA ASN A 32 8.69 -13.64 -1.64
C ASN A 32 9.24 -12.89 -0.41
N GLY A 33 8.40 -12.71 0.61
CA GLY A 33 8.77 -12.00 1.84
C GLY A 33 8.75 -10.47 1.73
N VAL A 34 8.38 -9.89 0.59
CA VAL A 34 8.32 -8.43 0.39
C VAL A 34 6.87 -7.98 0.22
N PRO A 35 6.36 -7.05 1.04
CA PRO A 35 5.02 -6.52 0.84
C PRO A 35 4.96 -5.63 -0.41
N CYS A 36 3.91 -5.82 -1.19
CA CYS A 36 3.70 -5.15 -2.46
C CYS A 36 2.25 -4.72 -2.60
N ILE A 37 2.05 -3.53 -3.18
CA ILE A 37 0.75 -3.05 -3.65
C ILE A 37 0.63 -3.33 -5.15
N TRP A 38 -0.52 -3.84 -5.57
CA TRP A 38 -0.89 -3.94 -6.98
C TRP A 38 -1.95 -2.91 -7.32
N ALA A 39 -1.80 -2.25 -8.46
CA ALA A 39 -2.74 -1.25 -8.93
C ALA A 39 -2.96 -1.34 -10.44
N MET A 40 -4.18 -1.02 -10.86
CA MET A 40 -4.52 -0.81 -12.26
C MET A 40 -4.26 0.65 -12.64
N VAL A 41 -3.36 0.85 -13.60
CA VAL A 41 -2.79 2.17 -13.93
C VAL A 41 -2.91 2.49 -15.41
N ASP A 42 -2.90 3.78 -15.76
CA ASP A 42 -2.53 4.20 -17.11
C ASP A 42 -1.03 4.50 -17.15
N PRO A 43 -0.21 3.68 -17.84
CA PRO A 43 1.24 3.90 -17.88
C PRO A 43 1.68 5.23 -18.47
N ASN A 44 0.82 5.90 -19.24
CA ASN A 44 1.13 7.15 -19.91
C ASN A 44 0.70 8.38 -19.10
N ALA A 45 0.00 8.19 -17.97
CA ALA A 45 -0.35 9.29 -17.09
C ALA A 45 0.89 9.78 -16.32
N GLU A 46 0.87 11.05 -15.93
CA GLU A 46 1.87 11.60 -15.00
C GLU A 46 1.87 10.83 -13.69
N LYS A 47 3.00 10.85 -12.97
CA LYS A 47 3.11 10.20 -11.67
C LYS A 47 2.77 11.18 -10.54
N GLU A 48 2.10 10.67 -9.53
CA GLU A 48 1.85 11.35 -8.27
C GLU A 48 2.48 10.56 -7.11
N ARG A 49 2.72 11.27 -5.99
CA ARG A 49 3.14 10.66 -4.74
C ARG A 49 1.90 10.23 -3.96
N VAL A 50 1.76 8.93 -3.75
CA VAL A 50 0.72 8.36 -2.91
C VAL A 50 1.32 8.04 -1.55
N HIS A 51 0.76 8.64 -0.48
CA HIS A 51 1.21 8.42 0.88
C HIS A 51 0.57 7.16 1.46
N ILE A 52 1.41 6.24 1.93
CA ILE A 52 1.05 4.92 2.44
C ILE A 52 1.51 4.81 3.88
N ARG A 53 0.66 4.25 4.74
CA ARG A 53 0.97 3.92 6.13
C ARG A 53 0.74 2.44 6.40
N VAL A 54 1.62 1.82 7.17
CA VAL A 54 1.52 0.40 7.55
C VAL A 54 1.57 0.28 9.06
N HIS A 55 0.52 -0.31 9.65
CA HIS A 55 0.42 -0.48 11.08
C HIS A 55 0.35 -1.97 11.47
N GLY A 56 1.07 -2.33 12.54
CA GLY A 56 0.97 -3.65 13.15
C GLY A 56 -0.33 -3.83 13.93
N THR A 57 -0.78 -5.07 14.10
CA THR A 57 -1.94 -5.36 14.94
C THR A 57 -1.73 -4.88 16.38
N GLY A 58 -2.68 -4.10 16.91
CA GLY A 58 -2.62 -3.53 18.26
C GLY A 58 -1.86 -2.20 18.38
N HIS A 59 -1.30 -1.68 17.28
CA HIS A 59 -0.63 -0.38 17.29
C HIS A 59 -1.64 0.77 17.28
N THR A 60 -1.32 1.86 17.97
CA THR A 60 -2.10 3.11 17.93
C THR A 60 -2.05 3.72 16.54
N ILE A 61 -3.21 4.14 16.03
CA ILE A 61 -3.33 4.85 14.75
C ILE A 61 -3.70 6.30 15.04
N GLN A 62 -2.80 7.23 14.70
CA GLN A 62 -3.06 8.67 14.73
C GLN A 62 -3.71 9.11 13.40
N ASP A 63 -4.60 10.10 13.46
CA ASP A 63 -5.31 10.68 12.30
C ASP A 63 -6.05 9.62 11.45
N SER A 64 -6.73 8.68 12.13
CA SER A 64 -7.40 7.54 11.49
C SER A 64 -8.55 7.93 10.58
N ASP A 65 -9.11 9.12 10.73
CA ASP A 65 -10.14 9.73 9.89
C ASP A 65 -9.64 10.04 8.46
N ARG A 66 -8.31 10.14 8.28
CA ARG A 66 -7.66 10.41 7.00
C ARG A 66 -7.19 9.15 6.29
N LEU A 67 -7.54 7.97 6.76
CA LEU A 67 -7.01 6.71 6.25
C LEU A 67 -8.03 5.93 5.41
N GLU A 68 -7.65 5.66 4.17
CA GLU A 68 -8.36 4.75 3.27
C GLU A 68 -7.72 3.36 3.36
N TYR A 69 -8.46 2.37 3.83
CA TYR A 69 -7.96 1.00 3.98
C TYR A 69 -7.69 0.33 2.63
N ILE A 70 -6.49 -0.26 2.48
CA ILE A 70 -6.09 -0.99 1.28
C ILE A 70 -6.22 -2.50 1.50
N GLY A 71 -5.75 -3.01 2.64
CA GLY A 71 -5.73 -4.44 2.90
C GLY A 71 -4.82 -4.83 4.06
N THR A 72 -4.83 -6.12 4.36
CA THR A 72 -3.99 -6.74 5.38
C THR A 72 -3.05 -7.73 4.70
N PHE A 73 -1.78 -7.71 5.10
CA PHE A 73 -0.80 -8.70 4.66
C PHE A 73 -0.09 -9.30 5.87
N GLN A 74 0.44 -10.51 5.67
CA GLN A 74 1.14 -11.25 6.70
C GLN A 74 2.58 -11.53 6.26
N MET A 75 3.50 -11.54 7.21
CA MET A 75 4.91 -11.86 7.00
C MET A 75 5.35 -12.99 7.95
N TYR A 76 6.48 -13.63 7.62
CA TYR A 76 7.06 -14.71 8.41
C TYR A 76 6.07 -15.82 8.79
N GLY A 77 5.34 -16.32 7.78
CA GLY A 77 4.37 -17.41 7.97
C GLY A 77 3.16 -17.04 8.83
N GLY A 78 2.81 -15.75 8.93
CA GLY A 78 1.68 -15.29 9.76
C GLY A 78 2.08 -14.77 11.13
N SER A 79 3.36 -14.87 11.51
CA SER A 79 3.85 -14.40 12.81
C SER A 79 3.73 -12.88 12.97
N LEU A 80 3.81 -12.13 11.86
CA LEU A 80 3.57 -10.69 11.84
C LEU A 80 2.40 -10.36 10.91
N VAL A 81 1.47 -9.55 11.39
CA VAL A 81 0.28 -9.11 10.66
C VAL A 81 0.27 -7.58 10.59
N PHE A 82 0.09 -7.05 9.38
CA PHE A 82 0.15 -5.63 9.09
C PHE A 82 -1.05 -5.17 8.29
N HIS A 83 -1.49 -3.93 8.53
CA HIS A 83 -2.63 -3.30 7.90
C HIS A 83 -2.15 -2.06 7.13
N THR A 84 -2.46 -1.99 5.84
CA THR A 84 -1.99 -0.93 4.95
C THR A 84 -3.11 0.04 4.64
N PHE A 85 -2.79 1.32 4.69
CA PHE A 85 -3.69 2.43 4.42
C PHE A 85 -3.06 3.42 3.45
N LYS A 86 -3.89 4.06 2.63
CA LYS A 86 -3.55 5.28 1.90
C LYS A 86 -4.02 6.48 2.72
N VAL A 87 -3.24 7.56 2.75
CA VAL A 87 -3.65 8.81 3.40
C VAL A 87 -4.41 9.69 2.41
N CYS A 88 -5.53 10.26 2.85
CA CYS A 88 -6.39 11.19 2.13
C CYS A 88 -6.23 12.65 2.59
#